data_AF-A0AAU5Q748-F1
#
_entry.id   AF-A0AAU5Q748-F1
#
_cell.length_a   1.000
_cell.length_b   1.000
_cell.length_c   1.000
_cell.angle_alpha   90.00
_cell.angle_beta   90.00
_cell.angle_gamma   90.00
#
_symmetry.space_group_name_H-M   'P 1'
#
loop_
_entity.id
_entity.type
_entity.pdbx_description
1 polymer ?
#
loop_
_entity_poly.entity_id
_entity_poly.type
_entity_poly.pdbx_seq_one_letter_code
_entity_poly.pdbx_strand_id
1 'polypeptide(L)'
;MIHIHPHFLPTGFVHQHPSVDNGRVYLREMVFGDPTEPHHHEALTITGQTEQAVAAVLRRDARVGEADAATTARVVSAVMFLAMAASVNVAASADEILRDIRAQIAVLLTR
;
A
#
# COMPACT_ATOMS: atom_id res chain seq x y z
N MET A 1 5.04 -10.45 13.00
CA MET A 1 6.45 -10.06 12.87
C MET A 1 6.88 -10.38 11.44
N ILE A 2 6.76 -9.41 10.54
CA ILE A 2 7.10 -9.59 9.12
C ILE A 2 8.63 -9.54 9.03
N HIS A 3 9.25 -10.64 8.64
CA HIS A 3 10.69 -10.79 8.58
C HIS A 3 11.18 -10.26 7.22
N ILE A 4 11.55 -8.98 7.17
CA ILE A 4 12.13 -8.38 5.96
C ILE A 4 13.60 -8.82 5.88
N HIS A 5 13.97 -9.50 4.80
CA HIS A 5 15.32 -10.01 4.58
C HIS A 5 16.35 -8.86 4.49
N PRO A 6 17.59 -9.04 4.98
CA PRO A 6 18.59 -7.96 5.06
C PRO A 6 19.14 -7.50 3.70
N HIS A 7 18.85 -8.20 2.59
CA HIS A 7 19.23 -7.77 1.24
C HIS A 7 18.36 -6.63 0.68
N PHE A 8 17.31 -6.22 1.40
CA PHE A 8 16.35 -5.18 0.99
C PHE A 8 16.74 -3.75 1.47
N LEU A 9 17.93 -3.57 2.04
CA LEU A 9 18.44 -2.25 2.46
C LEU A 9 19.62 -1.85 1.56
N PRO A 10 19.62 -0.61 1.01
CA PRO A 10 20.81 -0.06 0.35
C PRO A 10 21.99 -0.12 1.32
N THR A 11 23.21 -0.26 0.82
CA THR A 11 24.44 -0.45 1.62
C THR A 11 24.72 0.67 2.63
N GLY A 12 23.95 1.77 2.62
CA GLY A 12 23.95 2.84 3.64
C GLY A 12 22.88 2.73 4.75
N PHE A 13 21.94 1.78 4.68
CA PHE A 13 20.82 1.63 5.64
C PHE A 13 20.96 0.41 6.57
N VAL A 14 21.98 -0.44 6.37
CA VAL A 14 22.22 -1.68 7.13
C VAL A 14 22.55 -1.43 8.61
N HIS A 15 22.66 -0.17 9.06
CA HIS A 15 22.96 0.20 10.45
C HIS A 15 21.82 0.89 11.21
N GLN A 16 20.62 1.04 10.63
CA GLN A 16 19.49 1.66 11.34
C GLN A 16 18.34 0.67 11.50
N HIS A 17 17.89 0.52 12.76
CA HIS A 17 16.68 -0.22 13.10
C HIS A 17 15.52 0.19 12.17
N PRO A 18 14.67 -0.74 11.70
CA PRO A 18 13.55 -0.40 10.81
C PRO A 18 12.62 0.58 11.53
N SER A 19 12.67 1.84 11.12
CA SER A 19 11.84 2.92 11.63
C SER A 19 10.65 3.14 10.69
N VAL A 20 9.56 3.68 11.23
CA VAL A 20 8.40 4.09 10.44
C VAL A 20 8.79 5.06 9.34
N ASP A 21 9.78 5.92 9.60
CA ASP A 21 10.28 6.89 8.63
C ASP A 21 11.03 6.22 7.47
N ASN A 22 11.84 5.18 7.74
CA ASN A 22 12.49 4.39 6.70
C ASN A 22 11.46 3.67 5.82
N GLY A 23 10.38 3.14 6.42
CA GLY A 23 9.29 2.53 5.67
C GLY A 23 8.53 3.53 4.79
N ARG A 24 8.39 4.78 5.23
CA ARG A 24 7.69 5.84 4.48
C ARG A 24 8.48 6.32 3.27
N VAL A 25 9.80 6.48 3.43
CA VAL A 25 10.71 6.79 2.32
C VAL A 25 10.63 5.68 1.26
N TYR A 26 10.70 4.42 1.69
CA TYR A 26 10.56 3.28 0.79
C TYR A 26 9.23 3.27 0.01
N LEU A 27 8.11 3.53 0.69
CA LEU A 27 6.80 3.66 0.04
C LEU A 27 6.76 4.79 -0.98
N ARG A 28 7.47 5.90 -0.75
CA ARG A 28 7.53 7.02 -1.68
C ARG A 28 8.32 6.67 -2.94
N GLU A 29 9.44 5.99 -2.79
CA GLU A 29 10.22 5.45 -3.92
C GLU A 29 9.43 4.36 -4.69
N MET A 30 8.62 3.55 -4.01
CA MET A 30 7.71 2.60 -4.67
C MET A 30 6.59 3.28 -5.49
N VAL A 31 6.07 4.42 -5.04
CA VAL A 31 4.93 5.08 -5.71
C VAL A 31 5.39 6.06 -6.79
N PHE A 32 6.54 6.71 -6.58
CA PHE A 32 7.02 7.82 -7.41
C PHE A 32 8.43 7.62 -8.00
N GLY A 33 9.13 6.53 -7.67
CA GLY A 33 10.47 6.22 -8.17
C GLY A 33 10.48 5.59 -9.56
N ASP A 34 11.68 5.28 -10.07
CA ASP A 34 11.87 4.72 -11.41
C ASP A 34 11.39 3.25 -11.48
N PRO A 35 10.42 2.92 -12.35
CA PRO A 35 9.85 1.58 -12.45
C PRO A 35 10.81 0.53 -13.04
N THR A 36 11.92 0.95 -13.63
CA THR A 36 12.95 0.07 -14.21
C THR A 36 13.97 -0.41 -13.18
N GLU A 37 13.95 0.16 -11.98
CA GLU A 37 14.79 -0.31 -10.88
C GLU A 37 14.35 -1.73 -10.43
N PRO A 38 15.29 -2.69 -10.30
CA PRO A 38 14.96 -4.09 -9.99
C PRO A 38 14.10 -4.28 -8.73
N HIS A 39 14.30 -3.43 -7.72
CA HIS A 39 13.56 -3.47 -6.46
C HIS A 39 12.14 -2.92 -6.58
N HIS A 40 11.87 -2.07 -7.58
CA HIS A 40 10.55 -1.52 -7.83
C HIS A 40 9.60 -2.57 -8.44
N HIS A 41 10.12 -3.43 -9.32
CA HIS A 41 9.32 -4.50 -9.96
C HIS A 41 8.78 -5.55 -8.97
N GLU A 42 9.58 -5.97 -7.99
CA GLU A 42 9.15 -6.94 -6.98
C GLU A 42 8.10 -6.32 -6.04
N ALA A 43 8.27 -5.05 -5.71
CA ALA A 43 7.32 -4.29 -4.90
C ALA A 43 5.98 -4.07 -5.61
N LEU A 44 5.99 -3.84 -6.93
CA LEU A 44 4.79 -3.83 -7.77
C LEU A 44 4.12 -5.22 -7.83
N THR A 45 4.89 -6.30 -7.80
CA THR A 45 4.35 -7.67 -7.77
C THR A 45 3.57 -7.93 -6.49
N ILE A 46 4.13 -7.57 -5.32
CA ILE A 46 3.45 -7.70 -4.01
C ILE A 46 2.20 -6.82 -3.97
N THR A 47 2.27 -5.63 -4.56
CA THR A 47 1.13 -4.71 -4.69
C THR A 47 0.01 -5.34 -5.53
N GLY A 48 0.35 -5.92 -6.68
CA GLY A 48 -0.62 -6.61 -7.55
C GLY A 48 -1.29 -7.81 -6.87
N GLN A 49 -0.55 -8.57 -6.04
CA GLN A 49 -1.15 -9.65 -5.23
C GLN A 49 -2.15 -9.11 -4.20
N THR A 50 -1.85 -7.97 -3.59
CA THR A 50 -2.75 -7.31 -2.63
C THR A 50 -4.03 -6.84 -3.32
N GLU A 51 -3.92 -6.22 -4.51
CA GLU A 51 -5.06 -5.83 -5.33
C GLU A 51 -5.96 -7.03 -5.69
N GLN A 52 -5.35 -8.15 -6.10
CA GLN A 52 -6.10 -9.38 -6.39
C GLN A 52 -6.83 -9.92 -5.17
N ALA A 53 -6.21 -9.89 -3.99
CA ALA A 53 -6.84 -10.30 -2.75
C ALA A 53 -8.04 -9.42 -2.39
N VAL A 54 -7.92 -8.09 -2.55
CA VAL A 54 -9.02 -7.15 -2.33
C VAL A 54 -10.16 -7.40 -3.31
N ALA A 55 -9.87 -7.58 -4.60
CA ALA A 55 -10.88 -7.90 -5.62
C ALA A 55 -11.61 -9.21 -5.31
N ALA A 56 -10.89 -10.23 -4.83
CA ALA A 56 -11.48 -11.50 -4.42
C ALA A 56 -12.43 -11.35 -3.22
N VAL A 57 -12.13 -10.45 -2.28
CA VAL A 57 -13.02 -10.13 -1.15
C VAL A 57 -14.27 -9.41 -1.64
N LEU A 58 -14.12 -8.41 -2.52
CA LEU A 58 -15.26 -7.64 -3.06
C LEU A 58 -16.24 -8.52 -3.84
N ARG A 59 -15.72 -9.48 -4.61
CA ARG A 59 -16.52 -10.47 -5.35
C ARG A 59 -17.33 -11.43 -4.47
N ARG A 60 -17.13 -11.45 -3.15
CA ARG A 60 -18.00 -12.22 -2.24
C ARG A 60 -19.40 -11.61 -2.16
N ASP A 61 -19.54 -10.32 -2.48
CA ASP A 61 -20.83 -9.69 -2.68
C ASP A 61 -21.30 -9.93 -4.11
N ALA A 62 -22.40 -10.67 -4.27
CA ALA A 62 -22.96 -11.01 -5.57
C ALA A 62 -23.42 -9.79 -6.39
N ARG A 63 -23.49 -8.61 -5.79
CA ARG A 63 -23.86 -7.35 -6.45
C ARG A 63 -22.67 -6.68 -7.15
N VAL A 64 -21.44 -7.11 -6.90
CA VAL A 64 -20.23 -6.50 -7.46
C VAL A 64 -19.74 -7.31 -8.66
N GLY A 65 -19.77 -6.69 -9.85
CA GLY A 65 -19.22 -7.27 -11.08
C GLY A 65 -17.70 -7.42 -11.03
N GLU A 66 -17.14 -8.32 -11.84
CA GLU A 66 -15.69 -8.60 -11.84
C GLU A 66 -14.84 -7.37 -12.20
N ALA A 67 -15.24 -6.62 -13.23
CA ALA A 67 -14.56 -5.39 -13.64
C ALA A 67 -14.64 -4.29 -12.58
N ASP A 68 -15.78 -4.20 -11.88
CA ASP A 68 -15.99 -3.24 -10.80
C ASP A 68 -15.12 -3.63 -9.59
N ALA A 69 -15.07 -4.91 -9.21
CA ALA A 69 -14.22 -5.39 -8.14
C ALA A 69 -12.73 -5.11 -8.37
N ALA A 70 -12.24 -5.33 -9.59
CA ALA A 70 -10.86 -5.02 -9.96
C ALA A 70 -10.58 -3.51 -9.89
N THR A 71 -11.51 -2.68 -10.38
CA THR A 71 -11.39 -1.22 -10.35
C THR A 71 -11.41 -0.70 -8.91
N THR A 72 -12.34 -1.17 -8.08
CA THR A 72 -12.42 -0.80 -6.66
C THR A 72 -11.17 -1.25 -5.90
N ALA A 73 -10.64 -2.44 -6.17
CA ALA A 73 -9.40 -2.91 -5.54
C ALA A 73 -8.19 -2.01 -5.86
N ARG A 74 -8.09 -1.53 -7.10
CA ARG A 74 -7.06 -0.56 -7.51
C ARG A 74 -7.22 0.78 -6.79
N VAL A 75 -8.45 1.28 -6.69
CA VAL A 75 -8.74 2.54 -5.96
C VAL A 75 -8.40 2.40 -4.48
N VAL A 76 -8.79 1.30 -3.83
CA VAL A 76 -8.45 1.01 -2.43
C VAL A 76 -6.93 1.00 -2.23
N SER A 77 -6.19 0.35 -3.12
CA SER A 77 -4.73 0.28 -3.03
C SER A 77 -4.08 1.66 -3.21
N ALA A 78 -4.57 2.47 -4.14
CA ALA A 78 -4.11 3.85 -4.33
C ALA A 78 -4.34 4.72 -3.07
N VAL A 79 -5.51 4.60 -2.43
CA VAL A 79 -5.82 5.30 -1.18
C VAL A 79 -4.87 4.88 -0.07
N MET A 80 -4.61 3.57 0.08
CA MET A 80 -3.67 3.05 1.09
C MET A 80 -2.25 3.57 0.85
N PHE A 81 -1.74 3.51 -0.37
CA PHE A 81 -0.40 4.03 -0.70
C PHE A 81 -0.27 5.51 -0.41
N LEU A 82 -1.23 6.31 -0.85
CA LEU A 82 -1.20 7.75 -0.64
C LEU A 82 -1.25 8.08 0.86
N ALA A 83 -2.13 7.44 1.62
CA ALA A 83 -2.27 7.66 3.05
C ALA A 83 -0.98 7.31 3.82
N MET A 84 -0.27 6.25 3.42
CA MET A 84 0.97 5.84 4.07
C MET A 84 2.19 6.68 3.64
N ALA A 85 2.26 7.09 2.36
CA ALA A 85 3.40 7.83 1.81
C ALA A 85 3.34 9.35 2.01
N ALA A 86 2.15 9.92 2.21
CA ALA A 86 1.97 11.36 2.31
C ALA A 86 2.67 11.94 3.55
N SER A 87 3.51 12.96 3.33
CA SER A 87 4.25 13.63 4.41
C SER A 87 3.34 14.34 5.43
N VAL A 88 2.11 14.69 5.02
CA VAL A 88 1.11 15.29 5.92
C VAL A 88 0.69 14.33 7.04
N ASN A 89 0.85 13.01 6.84
CA ASN A 89 0.51 11.96 7.79
C ASN A 89 1.70 11.52 8.65
N VAL A 90 2.81 12.27 8.67
CA VAL A 90 4.01 11.92 9.45
C VAL A 90 3.73 11.92 10.95
N ALA A 91 2.96 12.89 11.44
CA ALA A 91 2.59 13.00 12.86
C ALA A 91 1.39 12.11 13.25
N ALA A 92 0.71 11.50 12.27
CA ALA A 92 -0.45 10.65 12.53
C ALA A 92 -0.02 9.27 13.03
N SER A 93 -0.72 8.77 14.03
CA SER A 93 -0.62 7.38 14.47
C SER A 93 -1.18 6.42 13.42
N ALA A 94 -0.76 5.15 13.46
CA ALA A 94 -1.31 4.11 12.59
C ALA A 94 -2.83 3.99 12.72
N ASP A 95 -3.38 4.13 13.94
CA ASP A 95 -4.82 4.07 14.19
C ASP A 95 -5.61 5.22 13.58
N GLU A 96 -5.00 6.41 13.49
CA GLU A 96 -5.60 7.57 12.80
C GLU A 96 -5.60 7.35 11.30
N ILE A 97 -4.48 6.88 10.74
CA ILE A 97 -4.38 6.54 9.31
C ILE A 97 -5.39 5.44 8.94
N LEU A 98 -5.52 4.40 9.75
CA LEU A 98 -6.49 3.33 9.53
C LEU A 98 -7.94 3.80 9.63
N ARG A 99 -8.25 4.71 10.56
CA ARG A 99 -9.58 5.34 10.66
C ARG A 99 -9.91 6.15 9.41
N ASP A 100 -8.96 6.95 8.93
CA ASP A 100 -9.15 7.78 7.76
C ASP A 100 -9.32 6.94 6.48
N ILE A 101 -8.45 5.95 6.25
CA ILE A 101 -8.58 5.00 5.15
C ILE A 101 -9.95 4.31 5.17
N ARG A 102 -10.42 3.87 6.35
CA ARG A 102 -11.75 3.25 6.49
C ARG A 102 -12.87 4.20 6.10
N ALA A 103 -12.79 5.47 6.50
CA ALA A 103 -13.79 6.48 6.15
C ALA A 103 -13.81 6.74 4.62
N GLN A 104 -12.64 6.88 4.00
CA GLN A 104 -12.54 7.07 2.54
C GLN A 104 -13.09 5.87 1.77
N ILE A 105 -12.74 4.64 2.17
CA ILE A 105 -13.23 3.42 1.51
C ILE A 105 -14.74 3.24 1.72
N ALA A 106 -15.27 3.57 2.90
CA ALA A 106 -16.70 3.44 3.18
C ALA A 106 -17.56 4.23 2.18
N VAL A 107 -17.12 5.43 1.78
CA VAL A 107 -17.79 6.25 0.75
C VAL A 107 -17.88 5.52 -0.60
N LEU A 108 -16.85 4.74 -0.96
CA LEU A 108 -16.81 3.98 -2.21
C LEU A 108 -17.73 2.77 -2.18
N LEU A 109 -17.89 2.13 -1.02
CA LEU A 109 -18.67 0.88 -0.86
C LEU A 109 -20.16 1.12 -0.62
N THR A 110 -20.60 2.34 -0.33
CA THR A 110 -22.03 2.70 -0.17
C THR A 110 -22.84 2.73 -1.48
N ARG A 111 -22.35 2.12 -2.56
CA ARG A 111 -23.00 2.08 -3.88
C ARG A 111 -23.57 0.71 -4.18
#